data_AF-A0A2P8HI62-F1
#
_entry.id   AF-A0A2P8HI62-F1
#
_cell.length_a   1.000
_cell.length_b   1.000
_cell.length_c   1.000
_cell.angle_alpha   90.00
_cell.angle_beta   90.00
_cell.angle_gamma   90.00
#
_symmetry.space_group_name_H-M   'P 1'
#
loop_
_entity.id
_entity.type
_entity.pdbx_description
1 polymer ?
#
loop_
_entity_poly.entity_id
_entity_poly.type
_entity_poly.pdbx_seq_one_letter_code
_entity_poly.pdbx_strand_id
1 'polypeptide(L)' 'MIIIGDVQIPAQKFTDETEARNACKHDQMVVKDGDDILWVVDQDNFPKIEAYGYTALEDQHD' A
#
# COMPACT_ATOMS: atom_id res chain seq x y z
N MET A 1 -8.38 3.07 4.83
CA MET A 1 -7.46 3.89 5.64
C MET A 1 -6.59 2.98 6.49
N ILE A 2 -5.32 3.32 6.63
CA ILE A 2 -4.41 2.67 7.57
C ILE A 2 -4.29 3.60 8.78
N ILE A 3 -4.47 3.07 9.99
CA ILE A 3 -4.32 3.83 11.24
C ILE A 3 -3.19 3.18 12.03
N ILE A 4 -2.17 3.98 12.35
CA ILE A 4 -1.00 3.54 13.10
C ILE A 4 -0.71 4.56 14.19
N GLY A 5 -1.01 4.20 15.45
CA GLY A 5 -0.93 5.14 16.56
C GLY A 5 -1.86 6.34 16.33
N ASP A 6 -1.27 7.55 16.25
CA ASP A 6 -1.99 8.80 15.95
C ASP A 6 -1.99 9.14 14.44
N VAL A 7 -1.23 8.40 13.62
CA VAL A 7 -1.09 8.63 12.18
C VAL A 7 -2.26 7.99 11.44
N GLN A 8 -2.95 8.78 10.62
CA GLN A 8 -4.00 8.31 9.71
C GLN A 8 -3.55 8.49 8.27
N ILE A 9 -3.45 7.37 7.55
CA ILE A 9 -2.98 7.36 6.16
C ILE A 9 -4.15 7.01 5.23
N PRO A 10 -4.44 7.87 4.23
CA PRO A 10 -5.42 7.55 3.21
C PRO A 10 -4.91 6.36 2.39
N ALA A 11 -5.68 5.28 2.42
CA ALA A 11 -5.34 4.02 1.78
C ALA A 11 -6.61 3.30 1.35
N GLN A 12 -6.58 2.68 0.18
CA GLN A 12 -7.64 1.79 -0.30
C GLN A 12 -7.22 0.33 -0.10
N LYS A 13 -8.12 -0.47 0.45
CA LYS A 13 -7.90 -1.91 0.70
C LYS A 13 -8.40 -2.72 -0.49
N PHE A 14 -7.62 -3.70 -0.90
CA PHE A 14 -7.96 -4.64 -1.95
C PHE A 14 -7.68 -6.07 -1.48
N THR A 15 -8.40 -7.02 -2.08
CA THR A 15 -8.17 -8.46 -1.89
C THR A 15 -7.55 -9.12 -3.12
N ASP A 16 -7.49 -8.38 -4.23
CA ASP A 16 -6.97 -8.83 -5.51
C ASP A 16 -5.88 -7.86 -6.01
N GLU A 17 -4.76 -8.42 -6.47
CA GLU A 17 -3.62 -7.63 -6.94
C GLU A 17 -3.94 -6.88 -8.23
N THR A 18 -4.70 -7.49 -9.14
CA THR A 18 -5.09 -6.86 -10.41
C THR A 18 -5.97 -5.65 -10.15
N GLU A 19 -6.93 -5.75 -9.23
CA GLU A 19 -7.75 -4.60 -8.82
C GLU A 19 -6.92 -3.51 -8.15
N ALA A 20 -6.01 -3.88 -7.25
CA ALA A 20 -5.13 -2.95 -6.56
C ALA A 20 -4.24 -2.17 -7.55
N ARG A 21 -3.62 -2.87 -8.51
CA ARG A 21 -2.78 -2.26 -9.55
C ARG A 21 -3.58 -1.37 -10.49
N ASN A 22 -4.78 -1.79 -10.91
CA ASN A 22 -5.65 -0.97 -11.75
C ASN A 22 -6.15 0.30 -11.04
N ALA A 23 -6.35 0.24 -9.73
CA ALA A 23 -6.72 1.39 -8.92
C ALA A 23 -5.52 2.27 -8.55
N CYS A 24 -4.30 1.74 -8.65
CA CYS A 24 -3.06 2.44 -8.34
C CYS A 24 -2.80 3.54 -9.36
N LYS A 25 -2.72 4.78 -8.87
CA LYS A 25 -2.35 5.96 -9.68
C LYS A 25 -0.84 6.12 -9.74
N HIS A 26 -0.38 7.05 -10.59
CA HIS A 26 1.05 7.31 -10.80
C HIS A 26 1.83 7.66 -9.53
N ASP A 27 1.24 8.47 -8.64
CA ASP A 27 1.84 8.87 -7.35
C ASP A 27 1.51 7.90 -6.20
N GLN A 28 0.92 6.74 -6.52
CA GLN A 28 0.54 5.72 -5.55
C GLN A 28 1.33 4.45 -5.79
N MET A 29 1.34 3.59 -4.77
CA MET A 29 1.92 2.28 -4.84
C MET A 29 1.06 1.25 -4.12
N VAL A 30 1.13 0.02 -4.62
CA VAL A 30 0.54 -1.13 -3.95
C VAL A 30 1.52 -1.64 -2.90
N VAL A 31 1.03 -1.78 -1.68
CA VAL A 31 1.75 -2.36 -0.56
C VAL A 31 0.95 -3.53 0.00
N LYS A 32 1.64 -4.45 0.66
CA LYS A 32 1.05 -5.61 1.31
C LYS A 32 1.37 -5.58 2.79
N ASP A 33 0.37 -5.82 3.64
CA ASP A 33 0.57 -5.89 5.08
C ASP A 33 0.95 -7.31 5.55
N GLY A 34 1.17 -7.47 6.85
CA GLY A 34 1.54 -8.75 7.47
C GLY A 34 0.45 -9.83 7.41
N ASP A 35 -0.78 -9.47 7.05
CA ASP A 35 -1.94 -10.36 6.92
C ASP A 35 -2.25 -10.72 5.45
N ASP A 36 -1.31 -10.46 4.54
CA ASP A 36 -1.46 -10.70 3.10
C ASP A 36 -2.51 -9.80 2.42
N ILE A 37 -2.89 -8.71 3.07
CA ILE A 37 -3.87 -7.74 2.54
C ILE A 37 -3.15 -6.69 1.71
N LEU A 38 -3.74 -6.39 0.55
CA LEU A 38 -3.24 -5.39 -0.37
C LEU A 38 -3.82 -4.02 -0.05
N TRP A 39 -2.97 -3.00 -0.10
CA TRP A 39 -3.33 -1.62 0.15
C TRP A 39 -2.71 -0.73 -0.93
N VAL A 40 -3.49 0.19 -1.47
CA VAL A 40 -2.96 1.27 -2.32
C VAL A 40 -2.78 2.49 -1.44
N VAL A 41 -1.54 2.96 -1.37
CA VAL A 41 -1.14 4.15 -0.60
C VAL A 41 -0.39 5.12 -1.47
N ASP A 42 -0.34 6.38 -1.07
CA ASP A 42 0.54 7.36 -1.70
C ASP A 42 2.01 7.01 -1.44
N GLN A 43 2.89 7.22 -2.42
CA GLN A 43 4.31 6.90 -2.26
C GLN A 43 4.96 7.68 -1.11
N ASP A 44 4.52 8.93 -0.83
CA ASP A 44 5.00 9.72 0.31
C ASP A 44 4.66 9.10 1.68
N ASN A 45 3.61 8.28 1.71
CA ASN A 45 3.14 7.63 2.94
C ASN A 45 3.80 6.26 3.18
N PHE A 46 4.37 5.63 2.17
CA PHE A 46 5.05 4.34 2.32
C PHE A 46 6.12 4.31 3.41
N PRO A 47 7.08 5.24 3.50
CA PRO A 47 8.10 5.20 4.57
C PRO A 47 7.50 5.31 5.99
N LYS A 48 6.26 5.81 6.12
CA LYS A 48 5.54 5.90 7.40
C LYS A 48 4.95 4.55 7.83
N ILE A 49 4.69 3.64 6.89
CA ILE A 49 4.12 2.30 7.14
C ILE A 49 5.14 1.17 6.97
N GLU A 50 6.22 1.39 6.23
CA GLU A 50 7.30 0.41 6.01
C GLU A 50 7.86 -0.11 7.35
N ALA A 51 8.11 0.79 8.31
CA ALA A 51 8.56 0.44 9.65
C ALA A 51 7.58 -0.42 10.47
N TYR A 52 6.33 -0.55 10.01
CA TYR A 52 5.26 -1.32 10.64
C TYR A 52 4.98 -2.65 9.94
N GLY A 53 5.86 -3.06 9.00
CA GLY A 53 5.78 -4.36 8.34
C GLY A 53 5.02 -4.37 7.00
N TYR A 54 4.71 -3.19 6.44
CA TYR A 54 4.17 -3.09 5.10
C TYR A 54 5.28 -3.23 4.07
N THR A 55 5.05 -4.06 3.05
CA THR A 55 6.02 -4.33 1.99
C THR A 55 5.52 -3.76 0.68
N ALA A 56 6.36 -3.01 -0.04
CA ALA A 56 6.04 -2.55 -1.39
C ALA A 56 5.96 -3.74 -2.36
N LEU A 57 4.90 -3.80 -3.15
CA LEU A 57 4.84 -4.69 -4.31
C LEU A 57 5.36 -3.90 -5.50
N GLU A 58 6.69 -3.83 -5.63
CA GLU A 58 7.32 -3.24 -6.82
C GLU A 58 6.86 -4.00 -8.07
N ASP A 59 6.47 -3.26 -9.10
CA ASP A 59 6.15 -3.83 -10.40
C ASP A 59 7.43 -4.49 -10.94
N GLN A 60 7.44 -5.82 -11.04
CA GLN A 60 8.54 -6.55 -11.66
C GLN A 60 8.49 -6.28 -13.17
N HIS A 61 9.04 -5.15 -13.57
CA HIS A 61 9.40 -4.88 -14.95
C HIS A 61 10.71 -5.61 -15.22
N ASP A 62 10.61 -6.85 -15.73
CA ASP A 62 11.69 -7.63 -16.34
C ASP A 62 12.18 -6.96 -17.65
#